data_AF-A0A495SL75-F1
#
_entry.id   AF-A0A495SL75-F1
#
_cell.length_a   1.000
_cell.length_b   1.000
_cell.length_c   1.000
_cell.angle_alpha   90.00
_cell.angle_beta   90.00
_cell.angle_gamma   90.00
#
_symmetry.space_group_name_H-M   'P 1'
#
loop_
_entity.id
_entity.type
_entity.pdbx_description
1 polymer ?
#
loop_
_entity_poly.entity_id
_entity_poly.type
_entity_poly.pdbx_seq_one_letter_code
_entity_poly.pdbx_strand_id
1 'polypeptide(L)'
;MKNRLLTLAVVSSTAFLANAQVGINTNQPAATLDVVGFPANITKADGMIAPRLTGDQLRAKSAVYTASQTGAMVYVTVADSAPAGQTINVTVPGYYYFNGTLWVRNDVGWRTSGNTDAEIGTVAETLGNAPASTNYLGTKGVGDDLVIVTANQTHAVLDINGSLKGGNSNTVAPFASLSWGSNNTISNAASSSIALGRNNTVSASAANFPGVAVGANNNATNGAKLIGNGNSGDNSSAYVLGNNNTITSPAGGFAVGNGNTTNGFVFGTGNTVTSGNYAFGNNNNVTGTANAMVFGSGTTNSVANQTVYGNGAHVFSGQGAVGSAITDVGINMVPNTTNVADLEVSKGILLKPNSGAGVPSLTCDSSNAGTLIYWLNTSTGVGNFYGCRQLSTTPSVTFGWSSL
;
A
#
# COMPACT_ATOMS: atom_id res chain seq x y z
N MET A 1 53.13 21.25 82.91
CA MET A 1 52.22 20.13 82.56
C MET A 1 50.96 20.58 81.79
N LYS A 2 50.39 21.78 82.02
CA LYS A 2 49.19 22.28 81.30
C LYS A 2 49.32 22.38 79.76
N ASN A 3 50.48 22.80 79.22
CA ASN A 3 50.63 22.97 77.77
C ASN A 3 50.74 21.65 76.99
N ARG A 4 51.18 20.56 77.62
CA ARG A 4 51.31 19.24 76.97
C ARG A 4 49.99 18.47 76.89
N LEU A 5 49.09 18.72 77.85
CA LEU A 5 47.71 18.21 77.82
C LEU A 5 46.89 18.86 76.70
N LEU A 6 47.11 20.14 76.42
CA LEU A 6 46.45 20.83 75.30
C LEU A 6 46.94 20.31 73.94
N THR A 7 48.24 20.04 73.78
CA THR A 7 48.78 19.47 72.52
C THR A 7 48.23 18.07 72.27
N LEU A 8 48.10 17.25 73.32
CA LEU A 8 47.56 15.90 73.21
C LEU A 8 46.05 15.91 72.92
N ALA A 9 45.29 16.84 73.53
CA ALA A 9 43.87 17.02 73.25
C ALA A 9 43.60 17.51 71.81
N VAL A 10 44.43 18.41 71.29
CA VAL A 10 44.33 18.91 69.90
C VAL A 10 44.65 17.78 68.91
N VAL A 11 45.71 17.00 69.13
CA VAL A 11 46.08 15.86 68.27
C VAL A 11 45.00 14.75 68.31
N SER A 12 44.40 14.48 69.47
CA SER A 12 43.27 13.53 69.55
C SER A 12 42.00 14.06 68.89
N SER A 13 41.73 15.36 68.92
CA SER A 13 40.52 15.94 68.30
C SER A 13 40.57 16.02 66.77
N THR A 14 41.77 16.15 66.17
CA THR A 14 41.94 16.17 64.70
C THR A 14 41.93 14.79 64.06
N ALA A 15 42.09 13.72 64.83
CA ALA A 15 42.07 12.34 64.33
C ALA A 15 40.64 11.84 63.99
N PHE A 16 39.59 12.55 64.42
CA PHE A 16 38.19 12.16 64.20
C PHE A 16 37.53 12.80 62.97
N LEU A 17 38.27 13.56 62.16
CA LEU A 17 37.79 14.16 60.91
C LEU A 17 38.35 13.47 59.66
N ALA A 18 38.76 12.19 59.79
CA ALA A 18 39.07 11.39 58.61
C ALA A 18 37.75 11.04 57.91
N ASN A 19 37.47 11.72 56.80
CA ASN A 19 36.39 11.31 55.89
C ASN A 19 36.58 9.81 55.57
N ALA A 20 35.51 9.01 55.69
CA ALA A 20 35.53 7.55 55.59
C ALA A 20 35.75 7.01 54.16
N GLN A 21 36.46 7.76 53.32
CA GLN A 21 36.79 7.39 51.95
C GLN A 21 38.02 6.47 51.94
N VAL A 22 37.93 5.34 51.25
CA VAL A 22 39.02 4.39 51.03
C VAL A 22 39.57 4.62 49.62
N GLY A 23 40.76 5.20 49.52
CA GLY A 23 41.52 5.26 48.28
C GLY A 23 42.49 4.09 48.17
N ILE A 24 42.44 3.35 47.07
CA ILE A 24 43.46 2.37 46.69
C ILE A 24 44.20 2.94 45.48
N ASN A 25 45.51 3.13 45.65
CA ASN A 25 46.39 3.71 44.62
C ASN A 25 46.04 5.18 44.24
N THR A 26 45.34 5.90 45.13
CA THR A 26 45.10 7.36 45.04
C THR A 26 45.09 7.98 46.43
N ASN A 27 45.67 9.17 46.56
CA ASN A 27 45.64 9.96 47.81
C ASN A 27 44.49 10.98 47.83
N GLN A 28 43.74 11.08 46.74
CA GLN A 28 42.58 11.95 46.59
C GLN A 28 41.40 11.13 46.04
N PRO A 29 40.79 10.26 46.86
CA PRO A 29 39.69 9.42 46.41
C PRO A 29 38.47 10.27 46.02
N ALA A 30 37.92 10.02 44.84
CA ALA A 30 36.74 10.73 44.32
C ALA A 30 35.40 10.10 44.77
N ALA A 31 35.44 8.95 45.43
CA ALA A 31 34.28 8.22 45.94
C ALA A 31 34.58 7.57 47.31
N THR A 32 33.58 6.98 47.96
CA THR A 32 33.75 6.27 49.24
C THR A 32 34.72 5.08 49.11
N LEU A 33 34.78 4.44 47.94
CA LEU A 33 35.85 3.54 47.54
C LEU A 33 36.31 3.96 46.13
N ASP A 34 37.56 4.39 46.01
CA ASP A 34 38.17 4.76 44.73
C ASP A 34 39.41 3.89 44.47
N VAL A 35 39.42 3.17 43.36
CA VAL A 35 40.48 2.24 42.99
C VAL A 35 41.06 2.69 41.65
N VAL A 36 42.23 3.34 41.69
CA VAL A 36 42.91 3.85 40.49
C VAL A 36 43.89 2.80 39.96
N GLY A 37 43.81 2.48 38.66
CA GLY A 37 44.69 1.50 38.03
C GLY A 37 46.11 2.01 37.73
N PHE A 38 46.93 1.17 37.09
CA PHE A 38 48.24 1.49 36.55
C PHE A 38 48.21 1.51 35.01
N PRO A 39 47.67 2.57 34.37
CA PRO A 39 47.29 2.55 32.95
C PRO A 39 48.43 2.27 31.96
N ALA A 40 49.68 2.55 32.34
CA ALA A 40 50.86 2.32 31.49
C ALA A 40 51.62 1.02 31.81
N ASN A 41 51.27 0.30 32.88
CA ASN A 41 52.01 -0.87 33.34
C ASN A 41 51.33 -2.18 32.90
N ILE A 42 51.78 -2.73 31.77
CA ILE A 42 51.22 -3.95 31.18
C ILE A 42 51.44 -5.24 32.00
N THR A 43 52.18 -5.17 33.12
CA THR A 43 52.40 -6.32 34.03
C THR A 43 51.52 -6.29 35.28
N LYS A 44 50.66 -5.26 35.41
CA LYS A 44 49.72 -5.11 36.52
C LYS A 44 48.30 -5.40 36.03
N ALA A 45 47.59 -6.23 36.79
CA ALA A 45 46.16 -6.45 36.58
C ALA A 45 45.38 -5.42 37.41
N ASP A 46 44.76 -4.45 36.74
CA ASP A 46 43.86 -3.49 37.37
C ASP A 46 42.46 -4.09 37.52
N GLY A 47 41.78 -3.80 38.64
CA GLY A 47 40.38 -4.19 38.84
C GLY A 47 39.99 -4.43 40.28
N MET A 48 38.70 -4.71 40.48
CA MET A 48 38.11 -5.08 41.76
C MET A 48 37.43 -6.43 41.63
N ILE A 49 37.77 -7.36 42.52
CA ILE A 49 37.15 -8.69 42.55
C ILE A 49 36.09 -8.69 43.65
N ALA A 50 34.82 -8.79 43.27
CA ALA A 50 33.73 -8.91 44.24
C ALA A 50 33.82 -10.25 45.02
N PRO A 51 33.18 -10.35 46.20
CA PRO A 51 33.08 -11.61 46.93
C PRO A 51 32.54 -12.74 46.04
N ARG A 52 33.20 -13.91 46.09
CA ARG A 52 32.84 -15.08 45.29
C ARG A 52 32.03 -16.06 46.12
N LEU A 53 30.88 -16.50 45.59
CA LEU A 53 29.98 -17.44 46.25
C LEU A 53 29.42 -18.43 45.21
N THR A 54 29.09 -19.66 45.59
CA THR A 54 28.20 -20.48 44.76
C THR A 54 26.76 -19.97 44.87
N GLY A 55 25.88 -20.31 43.93
CA GLY A 55 24.46 -19.96 43.99
C GLY A 55 23.80 -20.51 45.26
N ASP A 56 24.14 -21.72 45.68
CA ASP A 56 23.65 -22.30 46.95
C ASP A 56 24.13 -21.52 48.18
N GLN A 57 25.40 -21.09 48.21
CA GLN A 57 25.94 -20.26 49.29
C GLN A 57 25.27 -18.88 49.33
N LEU A 58 24.94 -18.33 48.17
CA LEU A 58 24.21 -17.08 48.06
C LEU A 58 22.77 -17.23 48.55
N ARG A 59 22.09 -18.31 48.17
CA ARG A 59 20.73 -18.64 48.62
C ARG A 59 20.67 -18.84 50.13
N ALA A 60 21.66 -19.51 50.72
CA ALA A 60 21.78 -19.68 52.17
C ALA A 60 21.88 -18.34 52.93
N LYS A 61 22.29 -17.25 52.25
CA LYS A 61 22.38 -15.90 52.81
C LYS A 61 21.14 -15.04 52.54
N SER A 62 20.06 -15.60 51.99
CA SER A 62 18.86 -14.80 51.64
C SER A 62 18.26 -14.05 52.84
N ALA A 63 18.41 -14.57 54.07
CA ALA A 63 17.91 -13.91 55.27
C ALA A 63 18.69 -12.64 55.68
N VAL A 64 19.95 -12.49 55.23
CA VAL A 64 20.81 -11.35 55.60
C VAL A 64 20.94 -10.30 54.50
N TYR A 65 20.52 -10.62 53.27
CA TYR A 65 20.40 -9.64 52.19
C TYR A 65 19.02 -8.99 52.25
N THR A 66 18.99 -7.77 52.80
CA THR A 66 17.79 -6.95 52.94
C THR A 66 17.91 -5.68 52.11
N ALA A 67 16.92 -4.78 52.15
CA ALA A 67 16.96 -3.52 51.42
C ALA A 67 18.26 -2.70 51.67
N SER A 68 18.86 -2.78 52.86
CA SER A 68 20.12 -2.12 53.19
C SER A 68 21.34 -2.59 52.40
N GLN A 69 21.27 -3.75 51.74
CA GLN A 69 22.34 -4.30 50.89
C GLN A 69 22.05 -4.09 49.40
N THR A 70 21.08 -3.26 49.03
CA THR A 70 20.81 -2.90 47.62
C THR A 70 22.07 -2.30 46.99
N GLY A 71 22.45 -2.80 45.81
CA GLY A 71 23.69 -2.45 45.11
C GLY A 71 24.90 -3.32 45.50
N ALA A 72 24.76 -4.24 46.47
CA ALA A 72 25.81 -5.21 46.77
C ALA A 72 26.09 -6.08 45.53
N MET A 73 27.36 -6.24 45.18
CA MET A 73 27.79 -7.08 44.06
C MET A 73 28.52 -8.32 44.55
N VAL A 74 28.28 -9.45 43.89
CA VAL A 74 28.99 -10.72 44.10
C VAL A 74 29.30 -11.35 42.76
N TYR A 75 30.32 -12.21 42.73
CA TYR A 75 30.54 -13.11 41.61
C TYR A 75 30.06 -14.51 41.99
N VAL A 76 29.06 -15.01 41.27
CA VAL A 76 28.57 -16.37 41.42
C VAL A 76 29.45 -17.32 40.62
N THR A 77 30.08 -18.28 41.29
CA THR A 77 31.03 -19.21 40.66
C THR A 77 30.35 -20.43 40.03
N VAL A 78 29.19 -20.84 40.58
CA VAL A 78 28.37 -21.98 40.12
C VAL A 78 26.90 -21.60 40.32
N ALA A 79 26.02 -22.02 39.41
CA ALA A 79 24.58 -21.80 39.49
C ALA A 79 23.98 -22.28 40.84
N ASP A 80 22.85 -21.70 41.24
CA ASP A 80 22.04 -22.21 42.34
C ASP A 80 21.41 -23.55 41.92
N SER A 81 21.57 -24.58 42.73
CA SER A 81 21.06 -25.93 42.42
C SER A 81 19.54 -26.03 42.55
N ALA A 82 18.93 -25.13 43.30
CA ALA A 82 17.48 -25.00 43.42
C ALA A 82 17.07 -23.52 43.53
N PRO A 83 17.12 -22.77 42.41
CA PRO A 83 16.82 -21.35 42.37
C PRO A 83 15.42 -21.05 42.91
N ALA A 84 15.34 -20.19 43.92
CA ALA A 84 14.08 -19.76 44.53
C ALA A 84 14.27 -18.44 45.27
N GLY A 85 13.18 -17.71 45.53
CA GLY A 85 13.23 -16.48 46.31
C GLY A 85 14.23 -15.48 45.72
N GLN A 86 15.14 -14.96 46.55
CA GLN A 86 16.13 -13.95 46.15
C GLN A 86 17.10 -14.42 45.06
N THR A 87 17.36 -15.73 44.93
CA THR A 87 18.31 -16.31 43.95
C THR A 87 17.62 -16.93 42.74
N ILE A 88 16.32 -16.68 42.53
CA ILE A 88 15.56 -17.28 41.41
C ILE A 88 16.22 -17.08 40.03
N ASN A 89 16.96 -15.98 39.82
CA ASN A 89 17.64 -15.65 38.57
C ASN A 89 19.11 -16.14 38.51
N VAL A 90 19.61 -16.81 39.56
CA VAL A 90 21.02 -17.22 39.68
C VAL A 90 21.21 -18.59 39.05
N THR A 91 20.97 -18.69 37.74
CA THR A 91 20.96 -19.97 37.01
C THR A 91 22.27 -20.29 36.30
N VAL A 92 23.22 -19.35 36.29
CA VAL A 92 24.54 -19.49 35.65
C VAL A 92 25.61 -18.69 36.41
N PRO A 93 26.90 -19.05 36.31
CA PRO A 93 27.99 -18.22 36.83
C PRO A 93 28.02 -16.80 36.25
N GLY A 94 28.47 -15.83 37.04
CA GLY A 94 28.63 -14.45 36.60
C GLY A 94 28.56 -13.42 37.73
N TYR A 95 28.68 -12.14 37.39
CA TYR A 95 28.44 -11.06 38.33
C TYR A 95 26.95 -10.84 38.53
N TYR A 96 26.55 -10.66 39.79
CA TYR A 96 25.19 -10.32 40.18
C TYR A 96 25.24 -9.13 41.14
N TYR A 97 24.25 -8.24 41.04
CA TYR A 97 23.99 -7.23 42.05
C TYR A 97 22.65 -7.50 42.73
N PHE A 98 22.55 -7.17 44.01
CA PHE A 98 21.30 -7.27 44.75
C PHE A 98 20.47 -6.01 44.49
N ASN A 99 19.27 -6.15 43.92
CA ASN A 99 18.42 -4.99 43.61
C ASN A 99 17.50 -4.58 44.77
N GLY A 100 17.69 -5.17 45.96
CA GLY A 100 16.83 -4.99 47.14
C GLY A 100 15.84 -6.13 47.37
N THR A 101 15.58 -6.94 46.34
CA THR A 101 14.63 -8.07 46.39
C THR A 101 15.23 -9.35 45.81
N LEU A 102 15.90 -9.26 44.67
CA LEU A 102 16.48 -10.38 43.92
C LEU A 102 17.94 -10.09 43.56
N TRP A 103 18.70 -11.16 43.36
CA TRP A 103 19.97 -11.12 42.66
C TRP A 103 19.72 -10.99 41.16
N VAL A 104 20.16 -9.89 40.59
CA VAL A 104 20.05 -9.60 39.16
C VAL A 104 21.42 -9.74 38.53
N ARG A 105 21.50 -10.50 37.45
CA ARG A 105 22.75 -10.68 36.72
C ARG A 105 23.17 -9.34 36.13
N ASN A 106 24.44 -9.02 36.25
CA ASN A 106 25.06 -7.92 35.53
C ASN A 106 25.53 -8.46 34.18
N ASP A 107 24.58 -8.72 33.28
CA ASP A 107 24.86 -9.13 31.91
C ASP A 107 24.84 -7.96 30.94
N VAL A 108 25.54 -8.14 29.84
CA VAL A 108 25.48 -7.24 28.70
C VAL A 108 24.08 -7.39 28.10
N GLY A 109 23.25 -6.36 28.26
CA GLY A 109 21.88 -6.39 27.75
C GLY A 109 21.82 -6.71 26.25
N TRP A 110 20.64 -7.05 25.75
CA TRP A 110 20.37 -7.39 24.34
C TRP A 110 21.01 -6.43 23.31
N ARG A 111 21.27 -5.17 23.71
CA ARG A 111 21.97 -4.14 22.92
C ARG A 111 23.37 -4.56 22.45
N THR A 112 24.03 -5.51 23.11
CA THR A 112 25.45 -5.85 22.89
C THR A 112 25.72 -7.30 22.51
N SER A 113 24.78 -8.22 22.72
CA SER A 113 24.94 -9.65 22.40
C SER A 113 23.90 -10.19 21.42
N GLY A 114 22.97 -9.37 20.92
CA GLY A 114 22.02 -9.76 19.86
C GLY A 114 22.23 -9.02 18.54
N ASN A 115 23.32 -8.25 18.43
CA ASN A 115 23.60 -7.28 17.37
C ASN A 115 25.08 -7.27 16.96
N THR A 116 25.86 -8.31 17.28
CA THR A 116 27.28 -8.28 16.92
C THR A 116 27.45 -8.61 15.44
N ASP A 117 28.36 -7.91 14.74
CA ASP A 117 28.61 -8.09 13.30
C ASP A 117 28.94 -9.55 12.93
N ALA A 118 29.47 -10.32 13.88
CA ALA A 118 29.82 -11.73 13.71
C ALA A 118 28.61 -12.69 13.68
N GLU A 119 27.43 -12.25 14.15
CA GLU A 119 26.20 -13.06 14.14
C GLU A 119 25.56 -13.13 12.75
N ILE A 120 25.88 -12.17 11.86
CA ILE A 120 25.46 -12.17 10.46
C ILE A 120 26.67 -12.38 9.54
N GLY A 121 26.96 -13.64 9.24
CA GLY A 121 28.12 -14.07 8.44
C GLY A 121 28.05 -13.82 6.92
N THR A 122 27.12 -13.01 6.40
CA THR A 122 26.95 -12.77 4.96
C THR A 122 27.24 -11.33 4.57
N VAL A 123 27.80 -11.12 3.36
CA VAL A 123 28.11 -9.78 2.82
C VAL A 123 26.86 -9.04 2.32
N ALA A 124 25.77 -9.75 2.00
CA ALA A 124 24.53 -9.17 1.47
C ALA A 124 23.27 -9.71 2.16
N GLU A 125 22.39 -8.78 2.58
CA GLU A 125 21.11 -9.05 3.23
C GLU A 125 20.00 -9.22 2.19
N THR A 126 19.94 -10.42 1.59
CA THR A 126 18.89 -10.80 0.64
C THR A 126 17.75 -11.51 1.38
N LEU A 127 16.50 -11.16 1.09
CA LEU A 127 15.33 -11.81 1.68
C LEU A 127 15.36 -13.33 1.48
N GLY A 128 15.05 -14.08 2.53
CA GLY A 128 15.01 -15.54 2.54
C GLY A 128 16.37 -16.26 2.50
N ASN A 129 17.49 -15.53 2.40
CA ASN A 129 18.81 -16.10 2.62
C ASN A 129 19.09 -16.26 4.12
N ALA A 130 19.84 -17.30 4.47
CA ALA A 130 20.25 -17.59 5.83
C ALA A 130 21.52 -16.81 6.21
N PRO A 131 21.46 -15.91 7.21
CA PRO A 131 22.68 -15.47 7.88
C PRO A 131 23.17 -16.54 8.86
N ALA A 132 24.32 -16.31 9.50
CA ALA A 132 24.95 -17.28 10.41
C ALA A 132 24.14 -17.53 11.70
N SER A 133 23.32 -16.56 12.15
CA SER A 133 22.47 -16.66 13.34
C SER A 133 21.07 -17.25 13.05
N THR A 134 20.52 -17.99 14.02
CA THR A 134 19.17 -18.56 13.93
C THR A 134 18.05 -17.51 14.07
N ASN A 135 18.24 -16.48 14.90
CA ASN A 135 17.34 -15.33 15.05
C ASN A 135 18.18 -14.06 15.31
N TYR A 136 17.75 -12.90 14.80
CA TYR A 136 18.45 -11.62 14.92
C TYR A 136 17.51 -10.43 14.74
N LEU A 137 17.75 -9.33 15.46
CA LEU A 137 17.04 -8.05 15.31
C LEU A 137 17.97 -6.88 15.65
N GLY A 138 18.54 -6.23 14.63
CA GLY A 138 19.46 -5.11 14.84
C GLY A 138 20.15 -4.59 13.60
N THR A 139 21.08 -3.66 13.78
CA THR A 139 21.99 -3.20 12.72
C THR A 139 23.21 -4.08 12.66
N LYS A 140 23.60 -4.53 11.47
CA LYS A 140 24.75 -5.43 11.29
C LYS A 140 26.09 -4.83 11.77
N GLY A 141 26.18 -3.50 11.85
CA GLY A 141 27.40 -2.78 12.22
C GLY A 141 27.19 -1.26 12.14
N VAL A 142 28.28 -0.50 12.25
CA VAL A 142 28.24 0.98 12.12
C VAL A 142 28.10 1.34 10.64
N GLY A 143 26.95 1.90 10.25
CA GLY A 143 26.67 2.31 8.88
C GLY A 143 25.98 1.25 8.02
N ASP A 144 25.40 0.22 8.65
CA ASP A 144 24.69 -0.88 7.99
C ASP A 144 23.17 -0.85 8.20
N ASP A 145 22.48 -1.68 7.43
CA ASP A 145 21.03 -1.87 7.43
C ASP A 145 20.49 -2.48 8.74
N LEU A 146 19.24 -2.18 9.09
CA LEU A 146 18.49 -2.86 10.17
C LEU A 146 17.84 -4.12 9.63
N VAL A 147 18.12 -5.27 10.24
CA VAL A 147 17.73 -6.60 9.74
C VAL A 147 16.86 -7.34 10.77
N ILE A 148 15.87 -8.08 10.26
CA ILE A 148 15.03 -9.00 11.03
C ILE A 148 15.21 -10.42 10.50
N VAL A 149 15.72 -11.31 11.34
CA VAL A 149 15.97 -12.72 11.02
C VAL A 149 15.23 -13.59 12.01
N THR A 150 14.52 -14.60 11.51
CA THR A 150 13.99 -15.69 12.33
C THR A 150 14.05 -16.99 11.56
N ALA A 151 14.15 -18.11 12.28
CA ALA A 151 14.23 -19.44 11.66
C ALA A 151 15.32 -19.53 10.57
N ASN A 152 16.45 -18.86 10.80
CA ASN A 152 17.59 -18.86 9.89
C ASN A 152 17.25 -18.26 8.50
N GLN A 153 16.36 -17.28 8.44
CA GLN A 153 15.97 -16.56 7.22
C GLN A 153 15.81 -15.06 7.49
N THR A 154 16.33 -14.21 6.60
CA THR A 154 16.08 -12.77 6.61
C THR A 154 14.67 -12.46 6.11
N HIS A 155 13.85 -11.82 6.95
CA HIS A 155 12.44 -11.49 6.64
C HIS A 155 12.20 -10.02 6.36
N ALA A 156 13.06 -9.13 6.88
CA ALA A 156 12.98 -7.70 6.61
C ALA A 156 14.33 -7.02 6.74
N VAL A 157 14.53 -6.00 5.90
CA VAL A 157 15.73 -5.15 5.85
C VAL A 157 15.27 -3.71 5.67
N LEU A 158 15.60 -2.83 6.60
CA LEU A 158 15.51 -1.38 6.44
C LEU A 158 16.91 -0.86 6.13
N ASP A 159 17.13 -0.45 4.89
CA ASP A 159 18.45 0.01 4.47
C ASP A 159 18.78 1.43 4.96
N ILE A 160 20.05 1.80 4.90
CA ILE A 160 20.54 3.12 5.31
C ILE A 160 19.95 4.29 4.51
N ASN A 161 19.35 4.02 3.34
CA ASN A 161 18.66 5.02 2.53
C ASN A 161 17.15 5.11 2.86
N GLY A 162 16.66 4.27 3.78
CA GLY A 162 15.27 4.25 4.25
C GLY A 162 14.34 3.30 3.49
N SER A 163 14.85 2.41 2.63
CA SER A 163 14.03 1.41 1.93
C SER A 163 13.75 0.23 2.85
N LEU A 164 12.48 -0.06 3.11
CA LEU A 164 12.07 -1.28 3.80
C LEU A 164 11.72 -2.37 2.79
N LYS A 165 12.47 -3.47 2.84
CA LYS A 165 12.18 -4.72 2.12
C LYS A 165 11.67 -5.74 3.13
N GLY A 166 10.67 -6.53 2.77
CA GLY A 166 10.16 -7.59 3.63
C GLY A 166 9.54 -8.74 2.84
N GLY A 167 9.57 -9.94 3.40
CA GLY A 167 9.01 -11.14 2.80
C GLY A 167 9.87 -12.39 3.01
N ASN A 168 9.56 -13.46 2.28
CA ASN A 168 10.33 -14.70 2.24
C ASN A 168 10.85 -14.96 0.81
N SER A 169 11.67 -16.00 0.63
CA SER A 169 12.15 -16.46 -0.71
C SER A 169 11.35 -17.67 -1.22
N ASN A 170 10.17 -17.94 -0.67
CA ASN A 170 9.39 -19.11 -1.03
C ASN A 170 8.77 -18.91 -2.42
N THR A 171 9.07 -19.82 -3.35
CA THR A 171 8.41 -19.90 -4.67
C THR A 171 7.17 -20.79 -4.66
N VAL A 172 6.99 -21.56 -3.58
CA VAL A 172 5.86 -22.45 -3.30
C VAL A 172 5.45 -22.23 -1.83
N ALA A 173 4.15 -22.30 -1.52
CA ALA A 173 3.56 -21.97 -0.23
C ALA A 173 4.38 -22.41 1.01
N PRO A 174 4.34 -21.65 2.13
CA PRO A 174 3.51 -20.47 2.38
C PRO A 174 4.08 -19.18 1.77
N PHE A 175 3.19 -18.30 1.32
CA PHE A 175 3.54 -17.00 0.73
C PHE A 175 3.62 -15.89 1.79
N ALA A 176 4.32 -14.80 1.48
CA ALA A 176 4.43 -13.64 2.36
C ALA A 176 3.37 -12.57 2.04
N SER A 177 2.82 -11.92 3.06
CA SER A 177 1.84 -10.84 2.93
C SER A 177 2.29 -9.58 3.68
N LEU A 178 1.78 -8.42 3.27
CA LEU A 178 2.06 -7.14 3.93
C LEU A 178 0.78 -6.51 4.46
N SER A 179 0.75 -6.21 5.75
CA SER A 179 -0.29 -5.40 6.37
C SER A 179 0.33 -4.18 7.05
N TRP A 180 -0.10 -2.97 6.67
CA TRP A 180 0.36 -1.73 7.27
C TRP A 180 -0.79 -0.76 7.50
N GLY A 181 -0.87 -0.18 8.70
CA GLY A 181 -1.85 0.83 9.06
C GLY A 181 -2.69 0.37 10.25
N SER A 182 -4.00 0.65 10.24
CA SER A 182 -4.88 0.35 11.38
C SER A 182 -6.01 -0.61 11.00
N ASN A 183 -6.22 -1.65 11.83
CA ASN A 183 -7.34 -2.60 11.71
C ASN A 183 -7.46 -3.26 10.33
N ASN A 184 -6.35 -3.53 9.67
CA ASN A 184 -6.35 -4.32 8.45
C ASN A 184 -6.38 -5.82 8.81
N THR A 185 -7.06 -6.62 8.00
CA THR A 185 -7.21 -8.06 8.17
C THR A 185 -6.81 -8.75 6.88
N ILE A 186 -5.86 -9.69 6.97
CA ILE A 186 -5.52 -10.62 5.91
C ILE A 186 -5.87 -12.02 6.44
N SER A 187 -6.93 -12.63 5.94
CA SER A 187 -7.51 -13.85 6.52
C SER A 187 -7.05 -15.17 5.89
N ASN A 188 -6.27 -15.12 4.81
CA ASN A 188 -5.69 -16.32 4.18
C ASN A 188 -4.20 -16.14 3.88
N ALA A 189 -3.35 -16.98 4.46
CA ALA A 189 -1.90 -17.01 4.25
C ALA A 189 -1.46 -17.79 2.99
N ALA A 190 -2.41 -18.37 2.25
CA ALA A 190 -2.14 -19.09 1.01
C ALA A 190 -1.90 -18.17 -0.20
N SER A 191 -1.68 -16.86 0.01
CA SER A 191 -1.46 -15.87 -1.06
C SER A 191 -0.59 -14.70 -0.61
N SER A 192 0.14 -14.10 -1.56
CA SER A 192 0.82 -12.81 -1.36
C SER A 192 -0.16 -11.64 -1.43
N SER A 193 -0.80 -11.35 -0.30
CA SER A 193 -1.80 -10.27 -0.17
C SER A 193 -1.21 -8.99 0.40
N ILE A 194 -1.80 -7.84 0.05
CA ILE A 194 -1.43 -6.52 0.56
C ILE A 194 -2.66 -5.83 1.16
N ALA A 195 -2.55 -5.38 2.41
CA ALA A 195 -3.55 -4.54 3.06
C ALA A 195 -2.90 -3.27 3.64
N LEU A 196 -3.19 -2.11 3.07
CA LEU A 196 -2.65 -0.81 3.53
C LEU A 196 -3.75 0.05 4.17
N GLY A 197 -3.42 1.19 4.79
CA GLY A 197 -4.41 2.15 5.27
C GLY A 197 -5.26 1.67 6.47
N ARG A 198 -6.58 1.91 6.46
CA ARG A 198 -7.47 1.63 7.61
C ARG A 198 -8.66 0.71 7.28
N ASN A 199 -8.95 -0.24 8.17
CA ASN A 199 -10.17 -1.09 8.16
C ASN A 199 -10.36 -1.90 6.88
N ASN A 200 -9.31 -2.55 6.40
CA ASN A 200 -9.39 -3.28 5.13
C ASN A 200 -9.38 -4.77 5.36
N THR A 201 -10.16 -5.47 4.55
CA THR A 201 -10.25 -6.92 4.61
C THR A 201 -9.78 -7.50 3.29
N VAL A 202 -8.80 -8.38 3.36
CA VAL A 202 -8.26 -9.10 2.21
C VAL A 202 -8.31 -10.59 2.48
N SER A 203 -8.95 -11.31 1.56
CA SER A 203 -8.89 -12.77 1.51
C SER A 203 -8.64 -13.21 0.08
N ALA A 204 -7.74 -14.16 -0.11
CA ALA A 204 -7.51 -14.73 -1.43
C ALA A 204 -7.57 -16.25 -1.32
N SER A 205 -8.15 -16.91 -2.32
CA SER A 205 -8.24 -18.38 -2.42
C SER A 205 -7.92 -18.75 -3.87
N ALA A 206 -7.28 -19.90 -4.13
CA ALA A 206 -6.77 -20.30 -5.45
C ALA A 206 -7.85 -20.21 -6.56
N ALA A 207 -7.62 -19.79 -7.82
CA ALA A 207 -6.41 -19.42 -8.59
C ALA A 207 -6.51 -17.99 -9.21
N ASN A 208 -5.38 -17.39 -9.62
CA ASN A 208 -5.15 -15.98 -10.07
C ASN A 208 -5.15 -14.87 -8.96
N PHE A 209 -4.55 -15.18 -7.81
CA PHE A 209 -4.04 -14.22 -6.80
C PHE A 209 -3.39 -12.99 -7.47
N PRO A 210 -3.63 -11.71 -7.08
CA PRO A 210 -3.46 -11.20 -5.70
C PRO A 210 -4.70 -10.52 -5.10
N GLY A 211 -4.80 -10.52 -3.76
CA GLY A 211 -5.69 -9.64 -3.01
C GLY A 211 -4.94 -8.39 -2.57
N VAL A 212 -5.26 -7.22 -3.15
CA VAL A 212 -4.67 -5.94 -2.77
C VAL A 212 -5.76 -4.97 -2.40
N ALA A 213 -5.63 -4.41 -1.21
CA ALA A 213 -6.63 -3.53 -0.70
C ALA A 213 -5.99 -2.51 0.31
N VAL A 214 -5.81 -1.26 -0.12
CA VAL A 214 -6.53 -0.13 0.53
C VAL A 214 -5.93 0.83 1.63
N GLY A 215 -6.80 1.42 2.50
CA GLY A 215 -7.03 2.85 2.79
C GLY A 215 -8.30 3.40 2.10
N ALA A 216 -9.53 3.32 2.61
CA ALA A 216 -10.02 2.73 3.85
C ALA A 216 -11.31 1.94 3.61
N ASN A 217 -11.67 1.03 4.49
CA ASN A 217 -12.94 0.29 4.45
C ASN A 217 -13.20 -0.51 3.16
N ASN A 218 -12.19 -1.05 2.44
CA ASN A 218 -12.51 -1.95 1.31
C ASN A 218 -12.43 -3.41 1.73
N ASN A 219 -13.26 -4.20 1.06
CA ASN A 219 -13.42 -5.63 1.27
C ASN A 219 -13.07 -6.39 -0.02
N ALA A 220 -11.82 -6.83 -0.12
CA ALA A 220 -11.27 -7.53 -1.28
C ALA A 220 -11.16 -9.04 -1.00
N THR A 221 -12.20 -9.79 -1.35
CA THR A 221 -12.23 -11.25 -1.17
C THR A 221 -11.97 -11.98 -2.48
N ASN A 222 -11.57 -13.25 -2.40
CA ASN A 222 -11.18 -14.12 -3.53
C ASN A 222 -10.18 -13.49 -4.52
N GLY A 223 -9.27 -12.63 -4.01
CA GLY A 223 -8.24 -12.00 -4.83
C GLY A 223 -8.70 -10.80 -5.65
N ALA A 224 -9.70 -10.04 -5.18
CA ALA A 224 -10.05 -8.75 -5.75
C ALA A 224 -8.94 -7.68 -5.55
N LYS A 225 -8.92 -6.66 -6.42
CA LYS A 225 -7.91 -5.58 -6.42
C LYS A 225 -8.62 -4.24 -6.26
N LEU A 226 -8.56 -3.65 -5.07
CA LEU A 226 -9.35 -2.48 -4.70
C LEU A 226 -8.45 -1.34 -4.20
N ILE A 227 -8.64 -0.14 -4.75
CA ILE A 227 -7.94 1.08 -4.33
C ILE A 227 -8.96 2.21 -4.12
N GLY A 228 -8.91 2.86 -2.96
CA GLY A 228 -9.79 3.96 -2.57
C GLY A 228 -10.64 3.63 -1.35
N ASN A 229 -11.86 4.16 -1.20
CA ASN A 229 -12.64 4.03 0.05
C ASN A 229 -13.96 3.26 -0.12
N GLY A 230 -14.28 2.34 0.79
CA GLY A 230 -15.61 1.72 0.82
C GLY A 230 -15.93 0.79 -0.35
N ASN A 231 -14.93 0.29 -1.09
CA ASN A 231 -15.19 -0.61 -2.21
C ASN A 231 -15.38 -2.07 -1.75
N SER A 232 -16.08 -2.87 -2.53
CA SER A 232 -16.24 -4.32 -2.28
C SER A 232 -16.09 -5.10 -3.58
N GLY A 233 -15.45 -6.26 -3.50
CA GLY A 233 -15.35 -7.22 -4.60
C GLY A 233 -14.96 -8.59 -4.11
N ASP A 234 -15.58 -9.63 -4.68
CA ASP A 234 -15.48 -11.02 -4.23
C ASP A 234 -15.03 -12.00 -5.32
N ASN A 235 -14.36 -11.47 -6.35
CA ASN A 235 -13.91 -12.22 -7.51
C ASN A 235 -12.46 -11.85 -7.87
N SER A 236 -11.68 -12.83 -8.35
CA SER A 236 -10.29 -12.59 -8.75
C SER A 236 -10.14 -11.63 -9.94
N SER A 237 -11.20 -11.40 -10.70
CA SER A 237 -11.27 -10.44 -11.80
C SER A 237 -11.98 -9.14 -11.41
N ALA A 238 -12.14 -8.85 -10.11
CA ALA A 238 -12.65 -7.56 -9.63
C ALA A 238 -11.53 -6.53 -9.51
N TYR A 239 -11.66 -5.41 -10.23
CA TYR A 239 -10.73 -4.29 -10.26
C TYR A 239 -11.47 -2.99 -9.96
N VAL A 240 -11.07 -2.29 -8.91
CA VAL A 240 -11.75 -1.07 -8.49
C VAL A 240 -10.77 0.04 -8.16
N LEU A 241 -11.06 1.23 -8.69
CA LEU A 241 -10.45 2.48 -8.28
C LEU A 241 -11.53 3.52 -7.95
N GLY A 242 -11.55 4.02 -6.72
CA GLY A 242 -12.43 5.11 -6.31
C GLY A 242 -13.18 4.82 -5.03
N ASN A 243 -14.46 5.22 -4.94
CA ASN A 243 -15.19 5.20 -3.67
C ASN A 243 -16.53 4.48 -3.77
N ASN A 244 -16.88 3.69 -2.76
CA ASN A 244 -18.19 3.07 -2.62
C ASN A 244 -18.64 2.24 -3.83
N ASN A 245 -17.71 1.64 -4.58
CA ASN A 245 -18.07 0.77 -5.69
C ASN A 245 -18.21 -0.68 -5.23
N THR A 246 -19.19 -1.37 -5.76
CA THR A 246 -19.46 -2.79 -5.47
C THR A 246 -19.33 -3.59 -6.75
N ILE A 247 -18.37 -4.52 -6.78
CA ILE A 247 -18.30 -5.57 -7.80
C ILE A 247 -19.10 -6.77 -7.31
N THR A 248 -20.08 -7.24 -8.10
CA THR A 248 -21.00 -8.31 -7.70
C THR A 248 -20.66 -9.64 -8.37
N SER A 249 -20.74 -10.76 -7.66
CA SER A 249 -20.65 -12.11 -8.24
C SER A 249 -21.74 -12.41 -9.32
N PRO A 250 -21.60 -13.48 -10.13
CA PRO A 250 -20.48 -14.42 -10.24
C PRO A 250 -19.36 -13.95 -11.17
N ALA A 251 -19.62 -12.97 -12.03
CA ALA A 251 -18.63 -12.39 -12.92
C ALA A 251 -17.74 -11.39 -12.17
N GLY A 252 -16.46 -11.28 -12.58
CA GLY A 252 -15.63 -10.16 -12.16
C GLY A 252 -16.14 -8.82 -12.72
N GLY A 253 -15.38 -7.75 -12.54
CA GLY A 253 -15.81 -6.44 -13.04
C GLY A 253 -14.73 -5.39 -12.90
N PHE A 254 -14.90 -4.30 -13.63
CA PHE A 254 -14.03 -3.14 -13.57
C PHE A 254 -14.85 -1.90 -13.24
N ALA A 255 -14.50 -1.20 -12.16
CA ALA A 255 -15.17 0.04 -11.77
C ALA A 255 -14.16 1.14 -11.46
N VAL A 256 -14.31 2.28 -12.13
CA VAL A 256 -13.63 3.52 -11.78
C VAL A 256 -14.65 4.59 -11.44
N GLY A 257 -14.54 5.19 -10.26
CA GLY A 257 -15.36 6.33 -9.84
C GLY A 257 -16.10 6.12 -8.51
N ASN A 258 -17.36 6.54 -8.42
CA ASN A 258 -18.09 6.60 -7.14
C ASN A 258 -19.46 5.90 -7.18
N GLY A 259 -19.73 5.01 -6.23
CA GLY A 259 -21.10 4.52 -6.00
C GLY A 259 -21.63 3.61 -7.11
N ASN A 260 -20.76 2.96 -7.87
CA ASN A 260 -21.19 2.06 -8.94
C ASN A 260 -21.45 0.65 -8.41
N THR A 261 -22.43 -0.05 -8.99
CA THR A 261 -22.68 -1.47 -8.75
C THR A 261 -22.53 -2.21 -10.07
N THR A 262 -21.57 -3.13 -10.19
CA THR A 262 -21.27 -3.73 -11.50
C THR A 262 -20.70 -5.14 -11.43
N ASN A 263 -21.01 -5.94 -12.44
CA ASN A 263 -20.19 -7.09 -12.84
C ASN A 263 -19.85 -7.07 -14.34
N GLY A 264 -19.90 -5.87 -14.91
CA GLY A 264 -19.36 -5.49 -16.22
C GLY A 264 -18.29 -4.40 -16.07
N PHE A 265 -18.29 -3.43 -16.99
CA PHE A 265 -17.29 -2.36 -17.04
C PHE A 265 -17.93 -0.99 -16.80
N VAL A 266 -17.38 -0.21 -15.86
CA VAL A 266 -17.91 1.11 -15.51
C VAL A 266 -16.82 2.15 -15.34
N PHE A 267 -17.07 3.32 -15.93
CA PHE A 267 -16.36 4.56 -15.60
C PHE A 267 -17.37 5.67 -15.27
N GLY A 268 -17.41 6.11 -14.01
CA GLY A 268 -18.20 7.27 -13.59
C GLY A 268 -18.89 7.09 -12.24
N THR A 269 -20.14 7.56 -12.11
CA THR A 269 -20.80 7.63 -10.79
C THR A 269 -22.20 7.04 -10.76
N GLY A 270 -22.57 6.31 -9.71
CA GLY A 270 -23.94 5.84 -9.51
C GLY A 270 -24.47 4.89 -10.58
N ASN A 271 -23.61 4.26 -11.39
CA ASN A 271 -24.07 3.37 -12.47
C ASN A 271 -24.35 1.96 -11.94
N THR A 272 -25.33 1.30 -12.55
CA THR A 272 -25.61 -0.13 -12.37
C THR A 272 -25.38 -0.85 -13.69
N VAL A 273 -24.47 -1.84 -13.73
CA VAL A 273 -24.08 -2.51 -14.98
C VAL A 273 -23.94 -4.02 -14.79
N THR A 274 -24.66 -4.79 -15.61
CA THR A 274 -24.57 -6.25 -15.59
C THR A 274 -23.45 -6.78 -16.49
N SER A 275 -23.14 -8.08 -16.36
CA SER A 275 -22.04 -8.75 -17.04
C SER A 275 -22.11 -8.59 -18.55
N GLY A 276 -20.96 -8.33 -19.16
CA GLY A 276 -20.82 -8.12 -20.61
C GLY A 276 -21.27 -6.74 -21.10
N ASN A 277 -21.66 -5.83 -20.19
CA ASN A 277 -22.11 -4.48 -20.53
C ASN A 277 -21.14 -3.39 -20.03
N TYR A 278 -21.37 -2.17 -20.52
CA TYR A 278 -20.47 -1.03 -20.36
C TYR A 278 -21.26 0.25 -20.02
N ALA A 279 -20.80 1.03 -19.06
CA ALA A 279 -21.34 2.37 -18.82
C ALA A 279 -20.23 3.41 -18.62
N PHE A 280 -20.47 4.59 -19.22
CA PHE A 280 -19.63 5.77 -19.11
C PHE A 280 -20.52 6.96 -18.73
N GLY A 281 -20.24 7.58 -17.58
CA GLY A 281 -20.99 8.74 -17.09
C GLY A 281 -21.69 8.47 -15.76
N ASN A 282 -22.92 8.97 -15.58
CA ASN A 282 -23.54 9.03 -14.26
C ASN A 282 -24.97 8.50 -14.22
N ASN A 283 -25.30 7.75 -13.16
CA ASN A 283 -26.64 7.22 -12.91
C ASN A 283 -27.22 6.40 -14.09
N ASN A 284 -26.39 5.69 -14.85
CA ASN A 284 -26.86 4.81 -15.91
C ASN A 284 -27.25 3.44 -15.38
N ASN A 285 -28.22 2.80 -16.03
CA ASN A 285 -28.68 1.45 -15.71
C ASN A 285 -28.58 0.55 -16.95
N VAL A 286 -27.53 -0.26 -17.03
CA VAL A 286 -27.19 -1.07 -18.22
C VAL A 286 -27.33 -2.55 -17.89
N THR A 287 -28.52 -3.09 -18.13
CA THR A 287 -28.93 -4.44 -17.69
C THR A 287 -29.25 -5.37 -18.86
N GLY A 288 -28.75 -5.07 -20.06
CA GLY A 288 -28.94 -5.92 -21.24
C GLY A 288 -28.32 -7.31 -21.09
N THR A 289 -28.73 -8.26 -21.92
CA THR A 289 -28.24 -9.64 -21.84
C THR A 289 -26.77 -9.79 -22.27
N ALA A 290 -26.26 -8.95 -23.17
CA ALA A 290 -24.83 -8.77 -23.46
C ALA A 290 -24.57 -7.55 -24.35
N ASN A 291 -23.35 -6.98 -24.28
CA ASN A 291 -22.82 -5.96 -25.18
C ASN A 291 -23.62 -4.66 -25.26
N ALA A 292 -24.42 -4.35 -24.25
CA ALA A 292 -25.06 -3.05 -24.11
C ALA A 292 -24.05 -2.02 -23.61
N MET A 293 -24.04 -0.84 -24.23
CA MET A 293 -23.15 0.26 -23.86
C MET A 293 -23.96 1.54 -23.71
N VAL A 294 -23.64 2.33 -22.67
CA VAL A 294 -24.25 3.65 -22.46
C VAL A 294 -23.18 4.70 -22.25
N PHE A 295 -23.33 5.84 -22.94
CA PHE A 295 -22.60 7.07 -22.67
C PHE A 295 -23.60 8.14 -22.25
N GLY A 296 -23.46 8.70 -21.05
CA GLY A 296 -24.27 9.85 -20.64
C GLY A 296 -24.75 9.78 -19.19
N SER A 297 -25.92 10.39 -18.97
CA SER A 297 -26.50 10.59 -17.63
C SER A 297 -27.92 10.04 -17.55
N GLY A 298 -28.23 9.30 -16.48
CA GLY A 298 -29.61 8.89 -16.16
C GLY A 298 -30.24 7.97 -17.22
N THR A 299 -29.43 7.23 -17.97
CA THR A 299 -29.89 6.48 -19.15
C THR A 299 -30.00 5.00 -18.84
N THR A 300 -31.09 4.38 -19.28
CA THR A 300 -31.32 2.94 -19.15
C THR A 300 -31.15 2.26 -20.50
N ASN A 301 -30.37 1.17 -20.55
CA ASN A 301 -30.28 0.31 -21.72
C ASN A 301 -30.36 -1.16 -21.30
N SER A 302 -31.45 -1.83 -21.66
CA SER A 302 -31.70 -3.24 -21.39
C SER A 302 -31.64 -4.12 -22.64
N VAL A 303 -31.23 -3.58 -23.78
CA VAL A 303 -31.24 -4.28 -25.07
C VAL A 303 -29.82 -4.69 -25.45
N ALA A 304 -29.65 -5.95 -25.84
CA ALA A 304 -28.36 -6.49 -26.23
C ALA A 304 -27.80 -5.80 -27.49
N ASN A 305 -26.48 -5.71 -27.58
CA ASN A 305 -25.75 -5.19 -28.75
C ASN A 305 -26.12 -3.74 -29.14
N GLN A 306 -26.63 -2.94 -28.19
CA GLN A 306 -26.94 -1.53 -28.44
C GLN A 306 -25.98 -0.60 -27.73
N THR A 307 -25.55 0.45 -28.44
CA THR A 307 -24.90 1.63 -27.84
C THR A 307 -25.91 2.76 -27.77
N VAL A 308 -26.15 3.31 -26.58
CA VAL A 308 -27.08 4.42 -26.35
C VAL A 308 -26.31 5.63 -25.86
N TYR A 309 -26.54 6.77 -26.51
CA TYR A 309 -26.05 8.08 -26.09
C TYR A 309 -27.15 8.84 -25.36
N GLY A 310 -26.98 8.98 -24.05
CA GLY A 310 -27.91 9.60 -23.10
C GLY A 310 -27.69 11.10 -22.94
N ASN A 311 -27.80 11.86 -24.03
CA ASN A 311 -27.54 13.30 -24.08
C ASN A 311 -28.56 14.04 -24.96
N GLY A 312 -28.70 15.36 -24.76
CA GLY A 312 -29.68 16.17 -25.49
C GLY A 312 -29.34 16.44 -26.96
N ALA A 313 -28.06 16.38 -27.34
CA ALA A 313 -27.60 16.57 -28.71
C ALA A 313 -26.30 15.79 -28.96
N HIS A 314 -26.27 15.00 -30.04
CA HIS A 314 -25.07 14.31 -30.51
C HIS A 314 -24.54 15.03 -31.75
N VAL A 315 -23.30 15.51 -31.70
CA VAL A 315 -22.68 16.28 -32.78
C VAL A 315 -21.42 15.55 -33.25
N PHE A 316 -21.38 15.26 -34.56
CA PHE A 316 -20.19 14.75 -35.23
C PHE A 316 -19.51 15.92 -35.96
N SER A 317 -18.23 16.16 -35.69
CA SER A 317 -17.45 17.25 -36.31
C SER A 317 -16.03 16.77 -36.62
N GLY A 318 -15.45 17.31 -37.70
CA GLY A 318 -14.10 16.94 -38.13
C GLY A 318 -13.07 17.56 -37.19
N GLN A 319 -11.79 17.26 -37.45
CA GLN A 319 -10.69 17.80 -36.65
C GLN A 319 -10.71 19.34 -36.66
N GLY A 320 -10.91 19.96 -35.48
CA GLY A 320 -11.02 21.41 -35.32
C GLY A 320 -12.14 21.82 -34.36
N ALA A 321 -12.58 23.07 -34.45
CA ALA A 321 -13.77 23.53 -33.73
C ALA A 321 -15.03 22.84 -34.29
N VAL A 322 -16.07 22.70 -33.47
CA VAL A 322 -17.33 22.09 -33.93
C VAL A 322 -17.87 22.84 -35.15
N GLY A 323 -18.05 22.12 -36.27
CA GLY A 323 -18.52 22.66 -37.54
C GLY A 323 -17.42 23.28 -38.43
N SER A 324 -16.15 23.23 -38.03
CA SER A 324 -15.05 23.79 -38.85
C SER A 324 -14.51 22.83 -39.90
N ALA A 325 -14.84 21.55 -39.83
CA ALA A 325 -14.42 20.52 -40.76
C ALA A 325 -15.55 19.51 -41.03
N ILE A 326 -15.62 19.03 -42.26
CA ILE A 326 -16.62 18.05 -42.70
C ILE A 326 -16.43 16.75 -41.93
N THR A 327 -17.53 16.11 -41.54
CA THR A 327 -17.55 14.76 -40.96
C THR A 327 -18.49 13.89 -41.76
N ASP A 328 -17.96 12.77 -42.23
CA ASP A 328 -18.76 11.71 -42.81
C ASP A 328 -19.11 10.70 -41.71
N VAL A 329 -20.39 10.37 -41.57
CA VAL A 329 -20.88 9.34 -40.66
C VAL A 329 -21.44 8.19 -41.49
N GLY A 330 -20.72 7.07 -41.51
CA GLY A 330 -21.18 5.83 -42.13
C GLY A 330 -22.01 5.01 -41.14
N ILE A 331 -23.14 4.46 -41.60
CA ILE A 331 -23.98 3.55 -40.83
C ILE A 331 -23.99 2.22 -41.58
N ASN A 332 -23.52 1.15 -40.93
CA ASN A 332 -23.31 -0.18 -41.52
C ASN A 332 -22.30 -0.24 -42.70
N MET A 333 -21.43 0.77 -42.83
CA MET A 333 -20.41 0.83 -43.89
C MET A 333 -19.17 1.63 -43.45
N VAL A 334 -18.03 1.39 -44.09
CA VAL A 334 -16.86 2.27 -44.01
C VAL A 334 -17.10 3.47 -44.93
N PRO A 335 -17.13 4.73 -44.45
CA PRO A 335 -17.26 5.91 -45.31
C PRO A 335 -16.22 5.93 -46.43
N ASN A 336 -16.68 6.07 -47.68
CA ASN A 336 -15.84 6.34 -48.85
C ASN A 336 -16.67 7.09 -49.90
N THR A 337 -16.04 7.54 -50.99
CA THR A 337 -16.65 8.36 -52.04
C THR A 337 -17.69 7.63 -52.91
N THR A 338 -18.00 6.36 -52.65
CA THR A 338 -18.77 5.48 -53.55
C THR A 338 -19.85 4.63 -52.89
N ASN A 339 -19.99 4.69 -51.56
CA ASN A 339 -20.90 3.79 -50.84
C ASN A 339 -22.34 4.33 -50.73
N VAL A 340 -23.31 3.42 -50.74
CA VAL A 340 -24.74 3.68 -50.51
C VAL A 340 -25.09 3.16 -49.11
N ALA A 341 -25.69 3.99 -48.25
CA ALA A 341 -25.84 3.72 -46.82
C ALA A 341 -27.11 2.95 -46.44
N ASP A 342 -27.02 2.04 -45.46
CA ASP A 342 -28.16 1.35 -44.83
C ASP A 342 -28.66 2.15 -43.61
N LEU A 343 -29.23 3.34 -43.84
CA LEU A 343 -29.84 4.15 -42.79
C LEU A 343 -31.31 3.75 -42.58
N GLU A 344 -31.63 3.16 -41.43
CA GLU A 344 -33.02 2.98 -40.98
C GLU A 344 -33.48 4.17 -40.12
N VAL A 345 -34.59 4.82 -40.50
CA VAL A 345 -35.20 5.92 -39.72
C VAL A 345 -36.65 5.59 -39.39
N SER A 346 -36.94 5.23 -38.14
CA SER A 346 -38.28 4.75 -37.76
C SER A 346 -39.36 5.84 -37.64
N LYS A 347 -39.02 7.13 -37.67
CA LYS A 347 -40.00 8.24 -37.58
C LYS A 347 -39.93 9.18 -38.78
N GLY A 348 -38.86 9.96 -38.90
CA GLY A 348 -38.69 10.88 -40.02
C GLY A 348 -37.37 11.63 -39.96
N ILE A 349 -36.93 12.11 -41.11
CA ILE A 349 -35.75 12.96 -41.27
C ILE A 349 -36.24 14.40 -41.43
N LEU A 350 -35.86 15.31 -40.51
CA LEU A 350 -36.11 16.74 -40.70
C LEU A 350 -34.98 17.34 -41.54
N LEU A 351 -35.30 17.65 -42.79
CA LEU A 351 -34.45 18.48 -43.65
C LEU A 351 -34.89 19.93 -43.50
N LYS A 352 -34.01 20.80 -42.95
CA LYS A 352 -34.30 22.23 -42.87
C LYS A 352 -34.40 22.81 -44.29
N PRO A 353 -35.42 23.64 -44.60
CA PRO A 353 -35.59 24.18 -45.94
C PRO A 353 -34.45 25.14 -46.27
N ASN A 354 -33.87 24.98 -47.45
CA ASN A 354 -33.26 26.09 -48.17
C ASN A 354 -34.36 26.79 -48.98
N SER A 355 -34.27 28.12 -49.17
CA SER A 355 -35.35 28.90 -49.78
C SER A 355 -34.86 29.77 -50.93
N GLY A 356 -35.66 29.86 -51.99
CA GLY A 356 -35.44 30.77 -53.11
C GLY A 356 -36.54 30.68 -54.16
N ALA A 357 -36.47 31.50 -55.20
CA ALA A 357 -37.47 31.51 -56.26
C ALA A 357 -37.27 30.33 -57.21
N GLY A 358 -38.32 29.57 -57.50
CA GLY A 358 -38.28 28.48 -58.48
C GLY A 358 -37.65 27.18 -57.93
N VAL A 359 -36.92 26.48 -58.79
CA VAL A 359 -36.19 25.23 -58.45
C VAL A 359 -34.93 25.54 -57.63
N PRO A 360 -34.38 24.57 -56.88
CA PRO A 360 -33.17 24.80 -56.08
C PRO A 360 -32.01 25.36 -56.91
N SER A 361 -31.42 26.46 -56.44
CA SER A 361 -30.28 27.11 -57.09
C SER A 361 -28.91 26.63 -56.59
N LEU A 362 -28.89 25.61 -55.72
CA LEU A 362 -27.67 24.99 -55.23
C LEU A 362 -26.98 24.22 -56.36
N THR A 363 -25.65 24.16 -56.37
CA THR A 363 -24.91 23.35 -57.34
C THR A 363 -25.28 21.88 -57.15
N CYS A 364 -25.77 21.23 -58.21
CA CYS A 364 -25.94 19.78 -58.29
C CYS A 364 -24.98 19.27 -59.35
N ASP A 365 -23.98 18.48 -58.93
CA ASP A 365 -22.93 17.91 -59.79
C ASP A 365 -22.52 16.51 -59.30
N SER A 366 -21.47 15.94 -59.89
CA SER A 366 -21.03 14.58 -59.55
C SER A 366 -20.54 14.41 -58.11
N SER A 367 -20.11 15.49 -57.45
CA SER A 367 -19.59 15.43 -56.08
C SER A 367 -20.69 15.28 -55.03
N ASN A 368 -21.92 15.67 -55.37
CA ASN A 368 -23.06 15.66 -54.47
C ASN A 368 -24.31 14.97 -55.06
N ALA A 369 -24.14 14.21 -56.14
CA ALA A 369 -25.17 13.34 -56.70
C ALA A 369 -25.70 12.38 -55.63
N GLY A 370 -27.03 12.21 -55.56
CA GLY A 370 -27.72 11.45 -54.52
C GLY A 370 -28.16 12.27 -53.31
N THR A 371 -27.77 13.54 -53.20
CA THR A 371 -28.21 14.42 -52.09
C THR A 371 -29.71 14.66 -52.13
N LEU A 372 -30.35 14.53 -50.97
CA LEU A 372 -31.75 14.91 -50.72
C LEU A 372 -31.80 16.25 -50.00
N ILE A 373 -32.55 17.21 -50.52
CA ILE A 373 -32.83 18.49 -49.85
C ILE A 373 -34.33 18.74 -49.76
N TYR A 374 -34.72 19.58 -48.80
CA TYR A 374 -36.03 20.21 -48.79
C TYR A 374 -35.89 21.66 -49.22
N TRP A 375 -36.67 22.10 -50.22
CA TRP A 375 -36.59 23.46 -50.78
C TRP A 375 -37.94 24.15 -50.71
N LEU A 376 -37.97 25.37 -50.17
CA LEU A 376 -39.15 26.22 -50.11
C LEU A 376 -39.13 27.24 -51.26
N ASN A 377 -40.03 27.08 -52.23
CA ASN A 377 -40.16 28.05 -53.33
C ASN A 377 -40.83 29.32 -52.81
N THR A 378 -40.06 30.41 -52.72
CA THR A 378 -40.55 31.68 -52.16
C THR A 378 -41.60 32.37 -53.04
N SER A 379 -41.69 32.01 -54.32
CA SER A 379 -42.67 32.56 -55.25
C SER A 379 -44.04 31.90 -55.14
N THR A 380 -44.10 30.65 -54.67
CA THR A 380 -45.36 29.88 -54.53
C THR A 380 -45.72 29.57 -53.09
N GLY A 381 -44.78 29.71 -52.15
CA GLY A 381 -44.93 29.31 -50.75
C GLY A 381 -44.93 27.80 -50.52
N VAL A 382 -44.67 27.00 -51.56
CA VAL A 382 -44.74 25.53 -51.49
C VAL A 382 -43.34 24.95 -51.32
N GLY A 383 -43.18 24.06 -50.34
CA GLY A 383 -41.95 23.30 -50.13
C GLY A 383 -42.00 21.92 -50.78
N ASN A 384 -40.90 21.49 -51.41
CA ASN A 384 -40.79 20.17 -52.02
C ASN A 384 -39.43 19.52 -51.74
N PHE A 385 -39.39 18.19 -51.78
CA PHE A 385 -38.13 17.44 -51.72
C PHE A 385 -37.50 17.38 -53.12
N TYR A 386 -36.19 17.61 -53.17
CA TYR A 386 -35.41 17.52 -54.40
C TYR A 386 -34.22 16.59 -54.21
N GLY A 387 -33.97 15.76 -55.22
CA GLY A 387 -32.81 14.89 -55.31
C GLY A 387 -31.85 15.42 -56.37
N CYS A 388 -30.56 15.53 -56.05
CA CYS A 388 -29.53 15.79 -57.06
C CYS A 388 -29.28 14.49 -57.83
N ARG A 389 -29.59 14.46 -59.13
CA ARG A 389 -29.42 13.25 -59.95
C ARG A 389 -28.74 13.54 -61.27
N GLN A 390 -28.12 12.51 -61.83
CA GLN A 390 -27.62 12.52 -63.20
C GLN A 390 -28.81 12.53 -64.19
N LEU A 391 -28.83 13.49 -65.11
CA LEU A 391 -29.90 13.71 -66.08
C LEU A 391 -29.58 13.14 -67.46
N SER A 392 -28.30 13.05 -67.84
CA SER A 392 -27.87 12.45 -69.12
C SER A 392 -26.53 11.74 -68.99
N THR A 393 -26.30 10.73 -69.85
CA THR A 393 -25.03 10.00 -69.99
C THR A 393 -24.25 10.36 -71.26
N THR A 394 -24.89 11.06 -72.22
CA THR A 394 -24.32 11.41 -73.54
C THR A 394 -24.93 12.72 -74.08
N PRO A 395 -24.17 13.62 -74.73
CA PRO A 395 -22.71 13.60 -74.96
C PRO A 395 -21.90 14.14 -73.78
N SER A 396 -22.57 14.68 -72.75
CA SER A 396 -21.95 15.10 -71.48
C SER A 396 -22.80 14.62 -70.30
N VAL A 397 -22.13 14.29 -69.20
CA VAL A 397 -22.80 13.96 -67.95
C VAL A 397 -23.33 15.26 -67.36
N THR A 398 -24.64 15.40 -67.29
CA THR A 398 -25.30 16.55 -66.67
C THR A 398 -25.99 16.13 -65.38
N PHE A 399 -25.99 17.01 -64.40
CA PHE A 399 -26.66 16.81 -63.11
C PHE A 399 -27.68 17.92 -62.92
N GLY A 400 -28.77 17.63 -62.22
CA GLY A 400 -29.74 18.65 -61.85
C GLY A 400 -30.68 18.20 -60.75
N TRP A 401 -31.29 19.19 -60.10
CA TRP A 401 -32.31 18.96 -59.09
C TRP A 401 -33.61 18.50 -59.75
N SER A 402 -34.05 17.31 -59.37
CA SER A 402 -35.39 16.80 -59.71
C SER A 402 -36.22 16.79 -58.45
N SER A 403 -37.50 17.17 -58.56
CA SER A 403 -38.45 16.86 -57.49
C SER A 403 -38.53 15.34 -57.31
N LEU A 404 -38.75 14.89 -56.08
CA LEU A 404 -38.87 13.48 -55.70
C LEU A 404 -40.31 13.04 -55.53
#